data_AF-A0A7S3VWC7-F1
#
_entry.id   AF-A0A7S3VWC7-F1
#
_cell.length_a   1.000
_cell.length_b   1.000
_cell.length_c   1.000
_cell.angle_alpha   90.00
_cell.angle_beta   90.00
_cell.angle_gamma   90.00
#
_symmetry.space_group_name_H-M   'P 1'
#
loop_
_entity.id
_entity.type
_entity.pdbx_description
1 polymer ?
#
loop_
_entity_poly.entity_id
_entity_poly.type
_entity_poly.pdbx_seq_one_letter_code
_entity_poly.pdbx_strand_id
1 'polypeptide(L)'
;MKPAWDKLGDEYKDSSSVLIGDADCTASGKELCDEHEIRGYPTIKYFSAETGPKGNDYQGGRDFDSLKAFVSDNLEVKCLLDALEGCSDKEKEFLEKWKGKPAEEIAAQKKRLEGMAGGSMKPELKKWLHQRLNVLKQLQ
;
A
#
# COMPACT_ATOMS: atom_id res chain seq x y z
N MET A 1 -22.44 0.83 5.97
CA MET A 1 -21.10 0.86 5.38
C MET A 1 -20.88 2.09 4.50
N LYS A 2 -21.76 2.38 3.53
CA LYS A 2 -21.57 3.49 2.57
C LYS A 2 -21.08 4.82 3.18
N PRO A 3 -21.66 5.37 4.27
CA PRO A 3 -21.15 6.62 4.86
C PRO A 3 -19.70 6.54 5.36
N ALA A 4 -19.27 5.40 5.91
CA ALA A 4 -17.88 5.20 6.35
C ALA A 4 -16.92 5.06 5.15
N TRP A 5 -17.38 4.41 4.07
CA TRP A 5 -16.62 4.27 2.84
C TRP A 5 -16.44 5.60 2.09
N ASP A 6 -17.52 6.38 1.97
CA ASP A 6 -17.49 7.70 1.34
C ASP A 6 -16.53 8.63 2.12
N LYS A 7 -16.61 8.64 3.45
CA LYS A 7 -15.68 9.39 4.31
C LYS A 7 -14.23 8.94 4.16
N LEU A 8 -13.98 7.63 4.01
CA LEU A 8 -12.63 7.11 3.74
C LEU A 8 -12.12 7.57 2.37
N GLY A 9 -12.99 7.57 1.36
CA GLY A 9 -12.68 8.11 0.04
C GLY A 9 -12.28 9.58 0.09
N ASP A 10 -13.03 10.41 0.83
CA ASP A 10 -12.72 11.83 1.02
C ASP A 10 -11.37 12.05 1.73
N GLU A 11 -11.04 11.23 2.74
CA GLU A 11 -9.77 11.30 3.47
C GLU A 11 -8.56 11.02 2.56
N TYR A 12 -8.69 10.07 1.65
CA TYR A 12 -7.60 9.61 0.77
C TYR A 12 -7.67 10.16 -0.66
N LYS A 13 -8.57 11.12 -0.95
CA LYS A 13 -8.80 11.65 -2.31
C LYS A 13 -7.55 12.26 -2.97
N ASP A 14 -6.67 12.86 -2.15
CA ASP A 14 -5.43 13.52 -2.59
C ASP A 14 -4.20 12.65 -2.29
N SER A 15 -4.39 11.39 -1.87
CA SER A 15 -3.28 10.49 -1.56
C SER A 15 -2.54 10.09 -2.83
N SER A 16 -1.21 10.19 -2.80
CA SER A 16 -0.33 9.73 -3.87
C SER A 16 -0.06 8.22 -3.83
N SER A 17 -0.50 7.52 -2.78
CA SER A 17 -0.18 6.11 -2.53
C SER A 17 -1.40 5.19 -2.36
N VAL A 18 -2.57 5.75 -2.05
CA VAL A 18 -3.80 4.98 -1.81
C VAL A 18 -4.89 5.50 -2.73
N LEU A 19 -5.58 4.58 -3.41
CA LEU A 19 -6.81 4.86 -4.13
C LEU A 19 -7.96 4.10 -3.45
N ILE A 20 -9.00 4.82 -3.07
CA ILE A 20 -10.27 4.24 -2.63
C ILE A 20 -11.25 4.34 -3.80
N GLY A 21 -11.83 3.21 -4.20
CA GLY A 21 -12.78 3.16 -5.31
C GLY A 21 -13.89 2.16 -5.07
N ASP A 22 -15.01 2.35 -5.76
CA ASP A 22 -16.13 1.43 -5.81
C ASP A 22 -16.39 0.94 -7.24
N ALA A 23 -16.96 -0.26 -7.34
CA ALA A 23 -17.36 -0.85 -8.62
C ALA A 23 -18.79 -1.35 -8.51
N ASP A 24 -19.65 -0.93 -9.45
CA ASP A 24 -21.02 -1.44 -9.55
C ASP A 24 -21.04 -2.77 -10.31
N CYS A 25 -21.01 -3.86 -9.54
CA CYS A 25 -21.07 -5.23 -10.04
C CYS A 25 -22.43 -5.60 -10.68
N THR A 26 -23.44 -4.74 -10.60
CA THR A 26 -24.76 -4.95 -11.23
C THR A 26 -24.89 -4.28 -12.59
N ALA A 27 -23.94 -3.42 -12.95
CA ALA A 27 -23.91 -2.67 -14.21
C ALA A 27 -22.58 -2.89 -14.93
N SER A 28 -21.86 -1.81 -15.27
CA SER A 28 -20.61 -1.85 -16.05
C SER A 28 -19.46 -2.58 -15.37
N GLY A 29 -19.51 -2.78 -14.04
CA GLY A 29 -18.48 -3.47 -13.27
C GLY A 29 -18.65 -4.99 -13.19
N LYS A 30 -19.67 -5.58 -13.82
CA LYS A 30 -19.98 -7.02 -13.67
C LYS A 30 -18.79 -7.94 -14.02
N GLU A 31 -18.13 -7.71 -15.17
CA GLU A 31 -17.00 -8.53 -15.62
C GLU A 31 -15.82 -8.48 -14.64
N LEU A 32 -15.51 -7.28 -14.13
CA LEU A 32 -14.50 -7.08 -13.09
C LEU A 32 -14.85 -7.88 -11.83
N CYS A 33 -16.10 -7.79 -11.38
CA CYS A 33 -16.54 -8.48 -10.17
C CYS A 33 -16.54 -10.01 -10.33
N ASP A 34 -16.87 -10.52 -11.52
CA ASP A 34 -16.77 -11.94 -11.85
C ASP A 34 -15.30 -12.40 -11.83
N GLU A 35 -14.37 -11.63 -12.44
CA GLU A 35 -12.93 -11.94 -12.46
C GLU A 35 -12.31 -12.01 -11.05
N HIS A 36 -12.80 -11.16 -10.15
CA HIS A 36 -12.40 -11.10 -8.75
C HIS A 36 -13.26 -11.97 -7.83
N GLU A 37 -14.10 -12.84 -8.39
CA GLU A 37 -14.93 -13.82 -7.67
C GLU A 37 -15.84 -13.20 -6.58
N ILE A 38 -16.38 -12.01 -6.83
CA ILE A 38 -17.29 -11.33 -5.91
C ILE A 38 -18.66 -12.01 -5.93
N ARG A 39 -19.03 -12.68 -4.83
CA ARG A 39 -20.28 -13.48 -4.73
C ARG A 39 -21.38 -12.84 -3.89
N GLY A 40 -21.09 -11.72 -3.22
CA GLY A 40 -22.05 -11.03 -2.37
C GLY A 40 -21.65 -9.59 -2.13
N TYR A 41 -22.64 -8.74 -1.85
CA TYR A 41 -22.43 -7.30 -1.65
C TYR A 41 -22.83 -6.88 -0.24
N PRO A 42 -22.10 -5.95 0.39
CA PRO A 42 -20.83 -5.38 -0.06
C PRO A 42 -19.63 -6.33 0.24
N THR A 43 -18.73 -6.49 -0.73
CA THR A 43 -17.41 -7.11 -0.54
C THR A 43 -16.33 -6.05 -0.70
N ILE A 44 -15.36 -6.03 0.22
CA ILE A 44 -14.22 -5.12 0.15
C ILE A 44 -12.99 -5.96 -0.18
N LYS A 45 -12.29 -5.57 -1.25
CA LYS A 45 -10.97 -6.11 -1.58
C LYS A 45 -9.92 -5.01 -1.44
N TYR A 46 -8.71 -5.41 -1.09
CA TYR A 46 -7.56 -4.53 -1.10
C TYR A 46 -6.50 -5.07 -2.05
N PHE A 47 -5.79 -4.14 -2.67
CA PHE A 47 -4.77 -4.41 -3.66
C PHE A 47 -3.48 -3.74 -3.23
N SER A 48 -2.40 -4.50 -3.21
CA SER A 48 -1.04 -4.01 -3.01
C SER A 48 -0.07 -4.84 -3.83
N ALA A 49 1.20 -4.43 -3.84
CA ALA A 49 2.26 -5.25 -4.42
C ALA A 49 2.31 -6.67 -3.81
N GLU A 50 1.80 -6.83 -2.59
CA GLU A 50 1.80 -8.11 -1.88
C GLU A 50 0.65 -9.04 -2.27
N THR A 51 -0.52 -8.48 -2.55
CA THR A 51 -1.71 -9.26 -2.94
C THR A 51 -1.70 -9.61 -4.42
N GLY A 52 -0.86 -8.93 -5.21
CA GLY A 52 -0.84 -9.06 -6.66
C GLY A 52 -2.15 -8.64 -7.31
N PRO A 53 -2.37 -9.03 -8.59
CA PRO A 53 -3.51 -8.55 -9.37
C PRO A 53 -4.86 -9.09 -8.87
N LYS A 54 -4.90 -10.21 -8.16
CA LYS A 54 -6.17 -10.77 -7.65
C LYS A 54 -6.70 -10.06 -6.41
N GLY A 55 -5.83 -9.35 -5.69
CA GLY A 55 -6.19 -8.71 -4.43
C GLY A 55 -6.51 -9.74 -3.33
N ASN A 56 -6.72 -9.24 -2.12
CA ASN A 56 -7.18 -10.05 -0.98
C ASN A 56 -8.47 -9.47 -0.42
N ASP A 57 -9.25 -10.32 0.26
CA ASP A 57 -10.47 -9.90 0.94
C ASP A 57 -10.14 -9.16 2.23
N TYR A 58 -10.82 -8.03 2.45
CA TYR A 58 -10.80 -7.34 3.73
C TYR A 58 -11.83 -7.97 4.68
N GLN A 59 -11.35 -8.43 5.84
CA GLN A 59 -12.16 -9.10 6.87
C GLN A 59 -12.25 -8.30 8.18
N GLY A 60 -11.78 -7.05 8.20
CA GLY A 60 -11.80 -6.19 9.38
C GLY A 60 -13.13 -5.47 9.62
N GLY A 61 -13.13 -4.55 10.60
CA GLY A 61 -14.29 -3.72 10.93
C GLY A 61 -14.69 -2.77 9.78
N ARG A 62 -15.99 -2.58 9.57
CA ARG A 62 -16.53 -1.79 8.44
C ARG A 62 -16.95 -0.37 8.83
N ASP A 63 -16.57 0.06 10.03
CA ASP A 63 -16.63 1.45 10.46
C ASP A 63 -15.41 2.24 9.94
N PHE A 64 -15.48 3.57 10.01
CA PHE A 64 -14.47 4.45 9.45
C PHE A 64 -13.10 4.24 10.11
N ASP A 65 -13.04 4.09 11.43
CA ASP A 65 -11.77 4.00 12.16
C ASP A 65 -11.06 2.67 11.85
N SER A 66 -11.80 1.57 11.78
CA SER A 66 -11.27 0.26 11.38
C SER A 66 -10.74 0.24 9.94
N LEU A 67 -11.45 0.90 9.02
CA LEU A 67 -11.01 1.02 7.62
C LEU A 67 -9.77 1.90 7.50
N LYS A 68 -9.78 3.08 8.15
CA LYS A 68 -8.65 4.02 8.14
C LYS A 68 -7.40 3.37 8.74
N ALA A 69 -7.52 2.67 9.86
CA ALA A 69 -6.42 1.95 10.47
C ALA A 69 -5.83 0.90 9.51
N PHE A 70 -6.68 0.13 8.83
CA PHE A 70 -6.22 -0.86 7.86
C PHE A 70 -5.45 -0.22 6.70
N VAL A 71 -5.98 0.85 6.11
CA VAL A 71 -5.31 1.59 5.03
C VAL A 71 -3.97 2.13 5.51
N SER A 72 -3.95 2.84 6.64
CA SER A 72 -2.75 3.39 7.29
C SER A 72 -1.67 2.33 7.53
N ASP A 73 -2.04 1.14 7.96
CA ASP A 73 -1.07 0.15 8.44
C ASP A 73 -0.53 -0.77 7.35
N ASN A 74 -1.29 -0.91 6.25
CA ASN A 74 -1.07 -1.93 5.23
C ASN A 74 -0.94 -1.40 3.80
N LEU A 75 -1.54 -0.24 3.49
CA LEU A 75 -1.65 0.26 2.11
C LEU A 75 -0.96 1.60 1.91
N GLU A 76 -1.01 2.47 2.92
CA GLU A 76 -0.49 3.82 2.84
C GLU A 76 1.04 3.86 2.89
N VAL A 77 1.63 4.58 1.94
CA VAL A 77 3.06 4.88 1.94
C VAL A 77 3.27 6.18 2.70
N LYS A 78 3.64 6.07 3.99
CA LYS A 78 3.76 7.21 4.91
C LYS A 78 5.06 8.00 4.80
N CYS A 79 6.15 7.34 4.42
CA CYS A 79 7.45 7.99 4.38
C CYS A 79 7.65 8.71 3.04
N LEU A 80 7.57 10.03 3.05
CA LEU A 80 7.93 10.90 1.92
C LEU A 80 9.15 11.74 2.32
N LEU A 81 10.17 11.85 1.46
CA LEU A 81 11.44 12.51 1.81
C LEU A 81 11.30 14.03 2.00
N ASP A 82 10.28 14.62 1.40
CA ASP A 82 9.89 16.02 1.56
C ASP A 82 9.06 16.26 2.84
N ALA A 83 8.42 15.22 3.38
CA ALA A 83 7.63 15.25 4.61
C ALA A 83 7.99 14.06 5.53
N LEU A 84 9.12 14.16 6.23
CA LEU A 84 9.66 13.11 7.11
C LEU A 84 8.79 12.78 8.33
N GLU A 85 7.71 13.52 8.57
CA GLU A 85 6.79 13.30 9.70
C GLU A 85 6.12 11.91 9.66
N GLY A 86 5.89 11.36 8.47
CA GLY A 86 5.31 10.03 8.29
C GLY A 86 6.32 8.88 8.28
N CYS A 87 7.63 9.16 8.28
CA CYS A 87 8.67 8.14 8.30
C CYS A 87 8.89 7.57 9.71
N SER A 88 8.92 6.23 9.82
CA SER A 88 9.39 5.56 11.03
C SER A 88 10.87 5.84 11.30
N ASP A 89 11.32 5.65 12.55
CA ASP A 89 12.73 5.86 12.93
C ASP A 89 13.69 5.02 12.07
N LYS A 90 13.30 3.78 11.75
CA LYS A 90 14.08 2.92 10.86
C LYS A 90 14.17 3.48 9.44
N GLU A 91 13.08 4.05 8.91
CA GLU A 91 13.08 4.69 7.59
C GLU A 91 13.98 5.92 7.58
N LYS A 92 13.98 6.74 8.65
CA LYS A 92 14.86 7.91 8.80
C LYS A 92 16.33 7.50 8.87
N GLU A 93 16.67 6.51 9.68
CA GLU A 93 18.03 5.96 9.75
C GLU A 93 18.50 5.42 8.39
N PHE A 94 17.61 4.71 7.69
CA PHE A 94 17.91 4.18 6.38
C PHE A 94 18.06 5.30 5.34
N LEU A 95 17.21 6.32 5.38
CA LEU A 95 17.33 7.51 4.55
C LEU A 95 18.69 8.19 4.76
N GLU A 96 19.07 8.52 5.99
CA GLU A 96 20.34 9.21 6.26
C GLU A 96 21.56 8.38 5.81
N LYS A 97 21.48 7.05 5.89
CA LYS A 97 22.52 6.15 5.37
C LYS A 97 22.63 6.16 3.85
N TRP A 98 21.52 6.38 3.15
CA TRP A 98 21.45 6.28 1.69
C TRP A 98 21.41 7.64 0.96
N LYS A 99 21.10 8.72 1.68
CA LYS A 99 21.09 10.09 1.17
C LYS A 99 22.49 10.51 0.74
N GLY A 100 22.63 10.96 -0.50
CA GLY A 100 23.91 11.38 -1.08
C GLY A 100 24.79 10.24 -1.60
N LYS A 101 24.35 8.97 -1.53
CA LYS A 101 25.03 7.89 -2.25
C LYS A 101 24.90 8.04 -3.77
N PRO A 102 25.84 7.51 -4.56
CA PRO A 102 25.71 7.50 -6.01
C PRO A 102 24.44 6.77 -6.45
N ALA A 103 23.79 7.27 -7.49
CA ALA A 103 22.57 6.67 -8.05
C ALA A 103 22.77 5.19 -8.44
N GLU A 104 23.98 4.82 -8.87
CA GLU A 104 24.32 3.42 -9.19
C GLU A 104 24.26 2.51 -7.96
N GLU A 105 24.77 2.95 -6.79
CA GLU A 105 24.67 2.18 -5.54
C GLU A 105 23.22 2.04 -5.08
N ILE A 106 22.45 3.12 -5.18
CA ILE A 106 21.02 3.15 -4.84
C ILE A 106 20.26 2.16 -5.72
N ALA A 107 20.49 2.19 -7.03
CA ALA A 107 19.87 1.29 -7.99
C ALA A 107 20.26 -0.18 -7.74
N ALA A 108 21.53 -0.46 -7.45
CA ALA A 108 22.00 -1.81 -7.14
C ALA A 108 21.32 -2.37 -5.87
N GLN A 109 21.20 -1.55 -4.82
CA GLN A 109 20.50 -1.94 -3.60
C GLN A 109 19.01 -2.14 -3.83
N LYS A 110 18.36 -1.23 -4.57
CA LYS A 110 16.94 -1.35 -4.92
C LYS A 110 16.68 -2.67 -5.63
N LYS A 111 17.47 -2.98 -6.67
CA LYS A 111 17.34 -4.24 -7.44
C LYS A 111 17.53 -5.48 -6.54
N ARG A 112 18.47 -5.44 -5.60
CA ARG A 112 18.63 -6.50 -4.60
C ARG A 112 17.38 -6.68 -3.73
N LEU A 113 16.83 -5.59 -3.21
CA LEU A 113 15.65 -5.63 -2.36
C LEU A 113 14.39 -6.05 -3.15
N GLU A 114 14.24 -5.65 -4.41
CA GLU A 114 13.17 -6.10 -5.31
C GLU A 114 13.25 -7.61 -5.55
N GLY A 115 14.46 -8.14 -5.78
CA GLY A 115 14.68 -9.58 -5.88
C GLY A 115 14.31 -10.35 -4.60
N MET A 116 14.45 -9.72 -3.42
CA MET A 116 14.01 -10.30 -2.16
C MET A 116 12.49 -10.27 -1.98
N ALA A 117 11.78 -9.33 -2.62
CA ALA A 117 10.33 -9.14 -2.42
C ALA A 117 9.48 -10.32 -2.90
N GLY A 118 9.98 -11.10 -3.86
CA GLY A 118 9.33 -12.34 -4.32
C GLY A 118 9.52 -13.54 -3.39
N GLY A 119 10.34 -13.42 -2.33
CA GLY A 119 10.60 -14.50 -1.39
C GLY A 119 9.57 -14.61 -0.26
N SER A 120 9.42 -15.81 0.30
CA SER A 120 8.63 -16.00 1.53
C SER A 120 9.41 -15.47 2.75
N MET A 121 8.81 -14.51 3.47
CA MET A 121 9.41 -13.88 4.65
C MET A 121 8.37 -13.52 5.69
N LYS A 122 8.81 -13.29 6.93
CA LYS A 122 7.93 -12.86 8.02
C LYS A 122 7.26 -11.52 7.68
N PRO A 123 6.00 -11.28 8.09
CA PRO A 123 5.26 -10.04 7.77
C PRO A 123 6.03 -8.77 8.10
N GLU A 124 6.64 -8.71 9.29
CA GLU A 124 7.45 -7.57 9.73
C GLU A 124 8.68 -7.30 8.84
N LEU A 125 9.33 -8.36 8.35
CA LEU A 125 10.49 -8.24 7.46
C LEU A 125 10.07 -7.77 6.07
N LYS A 126 8.89 -8.22 5.61
CA LYS A 126 8.30 -7.82 4.34
C LYS A 126 7.87 -6.35 4.35
N LYS A 127 7.18 -5.93 5.42
CA LYS A 127 6.85 -4.53 5.67
C LYS A 127 8.12 -3.66 5.63
N TRP A 128 9.15 -4.07 6.35
CA TRP A 128 10.44 -3.36 6.35
C TRP A 128 11.15 -3.36 4.99
N LEU A 129 11.01 -4.42 4.20
CA LEU A 129 11.54 -4.47 2.84
C LEU A 129 10.87 -3.40 1.96
N HIS A 130 9.55 -3.30 2.01
CA HIS A 130 8.78 -2.33 1.22
C HIS A 130 9.06 -0.88 1.65
N GLN A 131 9.20 -0.63 2.96
CA GLN A 131 9.61 0.68 3.49
C GLN A 131 10.97 1.12 2.93
N ARG A 132 11.97 0.23 2.95
CA ARG A 132 13.29 0.52 2.35
C ARG A 132 13.22 0.75 0.85
N LEU A 133 12.43 -0.07 0.14
CA LEU A 133 12.24 0.11 -1.31
C LEU A 133 11.63 1.47 -1.63
N ASN A 134 10.67 1.93 -0.84
CA ASN A 134 10.09 3.26 -0.99
C ASN A 134 11.13 4.37 -0.79
N VAL A 135 11.93 4.31 0.28
CA VAL A 135 13.02 5.29 0.51
C VAL A 135 14.01 5.33 -0.66
N LEU A 136 14.46 4.17 -1.16
CA LEU A 136 15.38 4.12 -2.31
C LEU A 136 14.76 4.65 -3.60
N LYS A 137 13.46 4.44 -3.83
CA LYS A 137 12.76 4.97 -5.00
C LYS A 137 12.69 6.50 -5.01
N GLN A 138 12.67 7.13 -3.84
CA GLN A 138 12.64 8.59 -3.71
C GLN A 138 14.04 9.23 -3.75
N LEU A 139 15.10 8.46 -3.53
CA LEU A 139 16.50 8.91 -3.63
C LEU A 139 17.11 8.74 -5.03
N GLN A 140 16.44 8.00 -5.91
CA GLN A 140 16.86 7.74 -7.28
C GLN A 140 16.37 8.83 -8.22
#